data_AF-A0A1V5P3R0-F1
#
_entry.id   AF-A0A1V5P3R0-F1
#
_cell.length_a   1.000
_cell.length_b   1.000
_cell.length_c   1.000
_cell.angle_alpha   90.00
_cell.angle_beta   90.00
_cell.angle_gamma   90.00
#
_symmetry.space_group_name_H-M   'P 1'
#
loop_
_entity.id
_entity.type
_entity.pdbx_description
1 polymer ?
#
loop_
_entity_poly.entity_id
_entity_poly.type
_entity_poly.pdbx_seq_one_letter_code
_entity_poly.pdbx_strand_id
1 'polypeptide(L)'
;MNTHRISFLESLAQHSASLKIVFLNHSGAPANLVADISSIDIIADKKATAGFISFCESHSLVSEIRITPEFRRTEIIIKFTDSTELRFMLLRDMIRKAFSCMHFDEVRRDAFTNEHGMQVASNSHHFEYLFLLCQFAQISMPDRYRNYFAGFDFETRTTIFRYIQPRYDLVINTLDELYQPKGSTQLKMMVGLRRDKMNSLLRMFLRVVEYGIFRFISNFTKKVIVKTHKPGNISTGTTPIKNRNTAGQAVL
;
A
#
# COMPACT_ATOMS: atom_id res chain seq x y z
N MET A 1 -1.12 21.58 -14.43
CA MET A 1 0.23 21.01 -14.64
C MET A 1 0.59 20.21 -13.39
N ASN A 2 1.04 18.97 -13.52
CA ASN A 2 1.38 18.10 -12.37
C ASN A 2 2.89 18.09 -12.04
N THR A 3 3.60 19.16 -12.40
CA THR A 3 5.07 19.20 -12.34
C THR A 3 5.59 18.94 -10.93
N HIS A 4 4.96 19.49 -9.88
CA HIS A 4 5.43 19.29 -8.50
C HIS A 4 5.26 17.85 -8.04
N ARG A 5 4.16 17.18 -8.43
CA ARG A 5 3.94 15.76 -8.13
C ARG A 5 5.02 14.89 -8.76
N ILE A 6 5.33 15.13 -10.03
CA ILE A 6 6.36 14.36 -10.76
C ILE A 6 7.73 14.57 -10.11
N SER A 7 8.15 15.82 -9.90
CA SER A 7 9.45 16.12 -9.29
C SER A 7 9.57 15.57 -7.86
N PHE A 8 8.49 15.62 -7.07
CA PHE A 8 8.47 15.00 -5.75
C PHE A 8 8.65 13.48 -5.83
N LEU A 9 7.97 12.82 -6.77
CA LEU A 9 8.05 11.37 -6.93
C LEU A 9 9.39 10.91 -7.48
N GLU A 10 10.03 11.70 -8.35
CA GLU A 10 11.41 11.46 -8.79
C GLU A 10 12.40 11.57 -7.62
N SER A 11 12.25 12.60 -6.78
CA SER A 11 13.04 12.75 -5.55
C SER A 11 12.79 11.58 -4.59
N LEU A 12 11.53 11.19 -4.39
CA LEU A 12 11.15 10.06 -3.54
C LEU A 12 11.70 8.73 -4.07
N ALA A 13 11.69 8.54 -5.39
CA ALA A 13 12.28 7.37 -6.04
C ALA A 13 13.74 7.21 -5.62
N GLN A 14 14.56 8.24 -5.83
CA GLN A 14 15.97 8.25 -5.49
C GLN A 14 16.27 7.97 -3.99
N HIS A 15 15.34 8.34 -3.10
CA HIS A 15 15.49 8.14 -1.65
C HIS A 15 14.78 6.89 -1.13
N SER A 16 14.04 6.16 -1.96
CA SER A 16 13.19 5.05 -1.50
C SER A 16 13.97 3.93 -0.79
N ALA A 17 15.13 3.55 -1.34
CA ALA A 17 16.01 2.55 -0.73
C ALA A 17 16.57 3.00 0.63
N SER A 18 17.00 4.27 0.76
CA SER A 18 17.56 4.81 2.01
C SER A 18 16.48 5.00 3.08
N LEU A 19 15.26 5.35 2.67
CA LEU A 19 14.07 5.42 3.52
C LEU A 19 13.53 4.03 3.91
N LYS A 20 14.02 2.96 3.28
CA LYS A 20 13.59 1.57 3.51
C LYS A 20 12.09 1.38 3.25
N ILE A 21 11.57 2.07 2.25
CA ILE A 21 10.19 1.93 1.78
C ILE A 21 10.17 1.09 0.51
N VAL A 22 9.08 0.36 0.28
CA VAL A 22 8.92 -0.44 -0.94
C VAL A 22 7.55 -0.17 -1.55
N PHE A 23 7.52 0.19 -2.83
CA PHE A 23 6.27 0.44 -3.56
C PHE A 23 5.59 -0.89 -3.93
N LEU A 24 4.29 -0.99 -3.63
CA LEU A 24 3.52 -2.24 -3.77
C LEU A 24 2.64 -2.29 -5.01
N ASN A 25 2.09 -1.15 -5.43
CA ASN A 25 1.11 -1.05 -6.51
C ASN A 25 1.65 -0.30 -7.73
N HIS A 26 2.97 -0.10 -7.80
CA HIS A 26 3.63 0.58 -8.90
C HIS A 26 5.07 0.14 -9.07
N SER A 27 5.49 0.05 -10.34
CA SER A 27 6.85 -0.37 -10.73
C SER A 27 7.40 0.37 -11.95
N GLY A 28 6.61 1.26 -12.59
CA GLY A 28 7.03 2.02 -13.76
C GLY A 28 7.58 3.41 -13.42
N ALA A 29 7.68 4.27 -14.44
CA ALA A 29 8.19 5.63 -14.29
C ALA A 29 7.38 6.47 -13.28
N PRO A 30 8.01 7.39 -12.53
CA PRO A 30 7.33 8.30 -11.61
C PRO A 30 6.21 9.14 -12.27
N ALA A 31 6.38 9.51 -13.54
CA ALA A 31 5.35 10.25 -14.29
C ALA A 31 4.02 9.48 -14.39
N ASN A 32 4.07 8.15 -14.47
CA ASN A 32 2.87 7.30 -14.61
C ASN A 32 2.08 7.22 -13.28
N LEU A 33 2.73 7.40 -12.13
CA LEU A 33 2.06 7.49 -10.82
C LEU A 33 1.11 8.70 -10.73
N VAL A 34 1.36 9.74 -11.51
CA VAL A 34 0.64 11.01 -11.39
C VAL A 34 -0.70 10.96 -12.12
N ALA A 35 -0.76 10.25 -13.23
CA ALA A 35 -1.94 10.18 -14.10
C ALA A 35 -3.02 9.22 -13.59
N ASP A 36 -2.61 8.09 -12.98
CA ASP A 36 -3.51 6.93 -12.95
C ASP A 36 -4.02 6.52 -11.57
N ILE A 37 -3.40 6.97 -10.48
CA ILE A 37 -3.70 6.43 -9.14
C ILE A 37 -4.27 7.46 -8.17
N SER A 38 -5.35 7.05 -7.49
CA SER A 38 -5.92 7.75 -6.36
C SER A 38 -5.05 7.66 -5.10
N SER A 39 -4.23 6.60 -4.99
CA SER A 39 -3.27 6.41 -3.90
C SER A 39 -2.08 5.54 -4.30
N ILE A 40 -0.93 5.85 -3.70
CA ILE A 40 0.30 5.05 -3.79
C ILE A 40 0.40 4.17 -2.56
N ASP A 41 0.46 2.86 -2.76
CA ASP A 41 0.57 1.91 -1.65
C ASP A 41 2.04 1.55 -1.45
N ILE A 42 2.52 1.78 -0.24
CA ILE A 42 3.92 1.60 0.16
C ILE A 42 3.94 0.67 1.37
N ILE A 43 4.84 -0.29 1.40
CA ILE A 43 5.10 -1.05 2.63
C ILE A 43 6.28 -0.43 3.37
N ALA A 44 6.08 -0.16 4.66
CA ALA A 44 7.04 0.53 5.52
C ALA A 44 6.80 0.16 6.98
N ASP A 45 7.86 -0.21 7.70
CA ASP A 45 7.81 -0.36 9.15
C ASP A 45 7.59 1.00 9.85
N LYS A 46 7.47 1.01 11.18
CA LYS A 46 7.27 2.25 11.95
C LYS A 46 8.41 3.26 11.79
N LYS A 47 9.66 2.79 11.68
CA LYS A 47 10.85 3.64 11.54
C LYS A 47 10.93 4.22 10.14
N ALA A 48 10.69 3.41 9.11
CA ALA A 48 10.59 3.83 7.72
C ALA A 48 9.43 4.82 7.52
N THR A 49 8.28 4.59 8.18
CA THR A 49 7.14 5.54 8.16
C THR A 49 7.55 6.90 8.75
N ALA A 50 8.24 6.92 9.89
CA ALA A 50 8.74 8.17 10.47
C ALA A 50 9.75 8.87 9.54
N GLY A 51 10.67 8.11 8.94
CA GLY A 51 11.63 8.63 7.96
C GLY A 51 10.95 9.23 6.73
N PHE A 52 9.92 8.57 6.21
CA PHE A 52 9.12 9.07 5.10
C PHE A 52 8.40 10.38 5.46
N ILE A 53 7.81 10.47 6.65
CA ILE A 53 7.18 11.70 7.15
C ILE A 53 8.21 12.84 7.22
N SER A 54 9.40 12.59 7.78
CA SER A 54 10.48 13.58 7.83
C SER A 54 10.97 13.99 6.44
N PHE A 55 11.06 13.05 5.50
CA PHE A 55 11.38 13.35 4.10
C PHE A 55 10.35 14.31 3.50
N CYS A 56 9.05 14.03 3.66
CA CYS A 56 7.98 14.89 3.18
C CYS A 56 8.04 16.28 3.82
N GLU A 57 8.30 16.35 5.13
CA GLU A 57 8.44 17.61 5.87
C GLU A 57 9.64 18.42 5.41
N SER A 58 10.72 17.80 4.96
CA SER A 58 11.89 18.55 4.49
C SER A 58 11.78 19.02 3.03
N HIS A 59 10.79 18.55 2.28
CA HIS A 59 10.75 18.73 0.83
C HIS A 59 10.20 20.12 0.44
N SER A 60 10.96 20.88 -0.35
CA SER A 60 10.65 22.29 -0.69
C SER A 60 9.31 22.51 -1.41
N LEU A 61 8.83 21.50 -2.15
CA LEU A 61 7.56 21.55 -2.87
C LEU A 61 6.32 21.29 -1.98
N VAL A 62 6.50 20.81 -0.75
CA VAL A 62 5.42 20.40 0.14
C VAL A 62 4.92 21.60 0.96
N SER A 63 3.65 21.93 0.81
CA SER A 63 2.99 23.02 1.55
C SER A 63 2.30 22.52 2.81
N GLU A 64 1.71 21.33 2.77
CA GLU A 64 0.97 20.74 3.88
C GLU A 64 1.07 19.22 3.85
N ILE A 65 1.12 18.60 5.03
CA ILE A 65 1.05 17.16 5.21
C ILE A 65 -0.07 16.85 6.19
N ARG A 66 -1.00 15.97 5.79
CA ARG A 66 -2.03 15.41 6.65
C ARG A 66 -1.71 13.95 6.91
N ILE A 67 -1.62 13.60 8.19
CA ILE A 67 -1.31 12.24 8.62
C ILE A 67 -2.50 11.68 9.37
N THR A 68 -3.05 10.58 8.86
CA THR A 68 -4.17 9.85 9.46
C THR A 68 -3.67 8.46 9.87
N PRO A 69 -3.34 8.24 11.15
CA PRO A 69 -2.93 6.94 11.63
C PRO A 69 -4.13 5.98 11.66
N GLU A 70 -3.91 4.78 11.15
CA GLU A 70 -4.92 3.73 11.09
C GLU A 70 -4.38 2.40 11.63
N PHE A 71 -5.26 1.41 11.78
CA PHE A 71 -4.84 0.09 12.22
C PHE A 71 -3.89 -0.52 11.19
N ARG A 72 -2.64 -0.75 11.60
CA ARG A 72 -1.55 -1.34 10.79
C ARG A 72 -1.22 -0.60 9.49
N ARG A 73 -1.72 0.63 9.31
CA ARG A 73 -1.37 1.51 8.20
C ARG A 73 -1.33 2.98 8.62
N THR A 74 -0.83 3.84 7.76
CA THR A 74 -0.86 5.30 7.94
C THR A 74 -1.13 5.92 6.60
N GLU A 75 -2.23 6.66 6.50
CA GLU A 75 -2.53 7.47 5.33
C GLU A 75 -1.79 8.80 5.48
N ILE A 76 -1.09 9.20 4.42
CA ILE A 76 -0.39 10.48 4.32
C ILE A 76 -0.88 11.18 3.06
N ILE A 77 -1.48 12.35 3.23
CA ILE A 77 -1.86 13.22 2.12
C ILE A 77 -0.89 14.40 2.12
N ILE A 78 -0.21 14.59 0.98
CA ILE A 78 0.73 15.67 0.75
C ILE A 78 0.06 16.67 -0.18
N LYS A 79 -0.02 17.93 0.26
CA LYS A 79 -0.41 19.05 -0.59
C LYS A 79 0.83 19.80 -1.03
N PHE A 80 0.92 20.10 -2.31
CA PHE A 80 2.04 20.81 -2.91
C PHE A 80 1.77 22.32 -2.96
N THR A 81 2.82 23.10 -3.24
CA THR A 81 2.73 24.56 -3.42
C THR A 81 1.92 24.96 -4.67
N ASP A 82 1.79 24.08 -5.67
CA ASP A 82 0.92 24.27 -6.84
C ASP A 82 -0.54 23.86 -6.57
N SER A 83 -0.90 23.62 -5.29
CA SER A 83 -2.21 23.16 -4.83
C SER A 83 -2.62 21.75 -5.28
N THR A 84 -1.75 21.01 -5.96
CA THR A 84 -2.02 19.58 -6.26
C THR A 84 -1.81 18.72 -5.01
N GLU A 85 -2.33 17.49 -5.02
CA GLU A 85 -2.22 16.56 -3.89
C GLU A 85 -1.73 15.17 -4.34
N LEU A 86 -1.01 14.48 -3.45
CA LEU A 86 -0.71 13.06 -3.54
C LEU A 86 -1.12 12.35 -2.26
N ARG A 87 -1.71 11.16 -2.41
CA ARG A 87 -2.09 10.30 -1.30
C ARG A 87 -1.20 9.06 -1.26
N PHE A 88 -0.67 8.77 -0.09
CA PHE A 88 0.13 7.59 0.20
C PHE A 88 -0.52 6.76 1.29
N MET A 89 -0.53 5.44 1.08
CA MET A 89 -0.93 4.45 2.07
C MET A 89 0.30 3.67 2.51
N LEU A 90 0.84 4.02 3.67
CA LEU A 90 1.97 3.30 4.25
C LEU A 90 1.46 2.13 5.08
N LEU A 91 1.63 0.92 4.57
CA LEU A 91 1.23 -0.34 5.18
C LEU A 91 2.38 -0.88 6.03
N ARG A 92 2.12 -1.11 7.31
CA ARG A 92 3.07 -1.83 8.18
C ARG A 92 2.99 -3.33 7.97
N ASP A 93 1.75 -3.81 7.83
CA ASP A 93 1.42 -5.19 7.51
C ASP A 93 0.21 -5.17 6.57
N MET A 94 0.16 -6.06 5.59
CA MET A 94 -1.06 -6.24 4.81
C MET A 94 -2.02 -7.15 5.56
N ILE A 95 -3.02 -6.55 6.20
CA ILE A 95 -4.07 -7.27 6.92
C ILE A 95 -5.44 -7.06 6.24
N ARG A 96 -6.16 -8.17 6.00
CA ARG A 96 -7.54 -8.20 5.50
C ARG A 96 -8.34 -9.26 6.24
N LYS A 97 -9.53 -8.92 6.75
CA LYS A 97 -10.42 -9.85 7.50
C LYS A 97 -9.68 -10.71 8.56
N ALA A 98 -8.77 -10.09 9.32
CA ALA A 98 -7.86 -10.71 10.31
C ALA A 98 -6.73 -11.62 9.77
N PHE A 99 -6.66 -11.86 8.46
CA PHE A 99 -5.53 -12.51 7.81
C PHE A 99 -4.38 -11.52 7.60
N SER A 100 -3.17 -11.94 7.92
CA SER A 100 -1.95 -11.33 7.41
C SER A 100 -1.68 -11.96 6.06
N CYS A 101 -1.79 -11.14 5.03
CA CYS A 101 -1.81 -11.59 3.65
C CYS A 101 -0.42 -11.55 3.02
N MET A 102 0.42 -10.59 3.42
CA MET A 102 1.81 -10.47 2.99
C MET A 102 2.66 -9.98 4.16
N HIS A 103 3.89 -10.48 4.23
CA HIS A 103 4.83 -10.14 5.30
C HIS A 103 5.81 -9.04 4.87
N PHE A 104 6.01 -8.05 5.73
CA PHE A 104 6.93 -6.95 5.43
C PHE A 104 8.34 -7.42 5.11
N ASP A 105 8.91 -8.31 5.95
CA ASP A 105 10.28 -8.77 5.75
C ASP A 105 10.43 -9.62 4.48
N GLU A 106 9.38 -10.34 4.08
CA GLU A 106 9.40 -11.15 2.85
C GLU A 106 9.43 -10.23 1.62
N VAL A 107 8.51 -9.27 1.56
CA VAL A 107 8.45 -8.30 0.46
C VAL A 107 9.73 -7.48 0.38
N ARG A 108 10.25 -7.04 1.52
CA ARG A 108 11.45 -6.19 1.57
C ARG A 108 12.71 -6.96 1.18
N ARG A 109 12.84 -8.23 1.55
CA ARG A 109 14.00 -9.06 1.19
C ARG A 109 14.11 -9.24 -0.32
N ASP A 110 12.97 -9.41 -0.99
CA ASP A 110 12.93 -9.72 -2.42
C ASP A 110 12.64 -8.45 -3.26
N ALA A 111 12.56 -7.28 -2.63
CA ALA A 111 12.43 -5.98 -3.28
C ALA A 111 13.73 -5.61 -4.01
N PHE A 112 13.59 -4.90 -5.13
CA PHE A 112 14.72 -4.44 -5.93
C PHE A 112 14.55 -2.97 -6.33
N THR A 113 15.65 -2.33 -6.71
CA THR A 113 15.63 -0.98 -7.27
C THR A 113 15.42 -1.08 -8.78
N ASN A 114 14.34 -0.49 -9.31
CA ASN A 114 14.08 -0.48 -10.75
C ASN A 114 14.98 0.56 -11.48
N GLU A 115 14.85 0.61 -12.81
CA GLU A 115 15.59 1.55 -13.67
C GLU A 115 15.34 3.04 -13.37
N HIS A 116 14.28 3.36 -12.61
CA HIS A 116 13.94 4.71 -12.19
C HIS A 116 14.44 5.05 -10.78
N GLY A 117 15.25 4.18 -10.17
CA GLY A 117 15.75 4.36 -8.81
C GLY A 117 14.74 4.04 -7.71
N MET A 118 13.54 3.56 -8.06
CA MET A 118 12.50 3.23 -7.08
C MET A 118 12.72 1.83 -6.51
N GLN A 119 12.67 1.72 -5.19
CA GLN A 119 12.60 0.45 -4.48
C GLN A 119 11.18 -0.13 -4.61
N VAL A 120 11.02 -1.17 -5.42
CA VAL A 120 9.74 -1.79 -5.76
C VAL A 120 9.70 -3.24 -5.28
N ALA A 121 8.49 -3.74 -5.04
CA ALA A 121 8.31 -5.16 -4.72
C ALA A 121 8.73 -6.05 -5.89
N SER A 122 9.11 -7.30 -5.61
CA SER A 122 9.33 -8.30 -6.66
C SER A 122 8.07 -8.44 -7.54
N ASN A 123 8.22 -8.89 -8.79
CA ASN A 123 7.07 -9.07 -9.69
C ASN A 123 6.02 -10.03 -9.09
N SER A 124 6.45 -11.06 -8.37
CA SER A 124 5.57 -12.00 -7.66
C SER A 124 4.82 -11.33 -6.51
N HIS A 125 5.49 -10.52 -5.69
CA HIS A 125 4.85 -9.81 -4.59
C HIS A 125 3.93 -8.68 -5.06
N HIS A 126 4.30 -7.97 -6.13
CA HIS A 126 3.46 -6.96 -6.76
C HIS A 126 2.16 -7.58 -7.29
N PHE A 127 2.27 -8.70 -8.02
CA PHE A 127 1.10 -9.44 -8.48
C PHE A 127 0.24 -9.93 -7.32
N GLU A 128 0.85 -10.57 -6.33
CA GLU A 128 0.16 -11.08 -5.15
C GLU A 128 -0.62 -9.98 -4.41
N TYR A 129 0.01 -8.82 -4.21
CA TYR A 129 -0.61 -7.67 -3.55
C TYR A 129 -1.91 -7.26 -4.25
N LEU A 130 -1.85 -7.04 -5.56
CA LEU A 130 -3.00 -6.62 -6.36
C LEU A 130 -4.06 -7.72 -6.45
N PHE A 131 -3.63 -8.97 -6.61
CA PHE A 131 -4.51 -10.14 -6.62
C PHE A 131 -5.30 -10.25 -5.31
N LEU A 132 -4.63 -10.19 -4.16
CA LEU A 132 -5.27 -10.22 -2.84
C LEU A 132 -6.24 -9.05 -2.66
N LEU A 133 -5.83 -7.84 -3.05
CA LEU A 133 -6.70 -6.66 -2.96
C LEU A 133 -7.98 -6.84 -3.78
N CYS A 134 -7.87 -7.30 -5.03
CA CYS A 134 -9.01 -7.51 -5.92
C CYS A 134 -9.93 -8.64 -5.42
N GLN A 135 -9.35 -9.76 -4.98
CA GLN A 135 -10.12 -10.91 -4.49
C GLN A 135 -10.81 -10.62 -3.16
N PHE A 136 -10.19 -9.89 -2.23
CA PHE A 136 -10.88 -9.51 -0.99
C PHE A 136 -11.98 -8.47 -1.20
N ALA A 137 -11.76 -7.52 -2.12
CA ALA A 137 -12.76 -6.50 -2.46
C ALA A 137 -13.84 -7.00 -3.44
N GLN A 138 -13.69 -8.21 -4.00
CA GLN A 138 -14.57 -8.75 -5.06
C GLN A 138 -14.70 -7.80 -6.26
N ILE A 139 -13.58 -7.20 -6.66
CA ILE A 139 -13.48 -6.34 -7.84
C ILE A 139 -12.56 -6.95 -8.88
N SER A 140 -12.85 -6.70 -10.15
CA SER A 140 -11.97 -7.05 -11.26
C SER A 140 -10.65 -6.29 -11.16
N MET A 141 -9.54 -6.95 -11.50
CA MET A 141 -8.24 -6.27 -11.59
C MET A 141 -8.30 -5.17 -12.65
N PRO A 142 -7.90 -3.92 -12.35
CA PRO A 142 -7.88 -2.84 -13.33
C PRO A 142 -7.04 -3.16 -14.58
N ASP A 143 -7.51 -2.74 -15.76
CA ASP A 143 -6.88 -3.09 -17.04
C ASP A 143 -5.41 -2.68 -17.14
N ARG A 144 -5.00 -1.56 -16.53
CA ARG A 144 -3.59 -1.17 -16.51
C ARG A 144 -2.68 -2.24 -15.90
N TYR A 145 -3.14 -2.94 -14.86
CA TYR A 145 -2.36 -3.97 -14.20
C TYR A 145 -2.38 -5.25 -15.01
N ARG A 146 -3.52 -5.55 -15.64
CA ARG A 146 -3.61 -6.67 -16.60
C ARG A 146 -2.62 -6.46 -17.75
N ASN A 147 -2.61 -5.27 -18.34
CA ASN A 147 -1.70 -4.90 -19.43
C ASN A 147 -0.25 -4.93 -18.96
N TYR A 148 0.03 -4.46 -17.75
CA TYR A 148 1.36 -4.53 -17.14
C TYR A 148 1.85 -5.99 -17.00
N PHE A 149 1.06 -6.88 -16.40
CA PHE A 149 1.43 -8.30 -16.24
C PHE A 149 1.42 -9.08 -17.57
N ALA A 150 0.57 -8.68 -18.52
CA ALA A 150 0.61 -9.17 -19.89
C ALA A 150 1.82 -8.66 -20.68
N GLY A 151 2.53 -7.64 -20.21
CA GLY A 151 3.79 -7.19 -20.80
C GLY A 151 4.99 -8.07 -20.44
N PHE A 152 4.87 -8.90 -19.40
CA PHE A 152 5.97 -9.74 -18.93
C PHE A 152 6.31 -10.88 -19.88
N ASP A 153 7.59 -11.22 -19.95
CA ASP A 153 8.09 -12.39 -20.64
C ASP A 153 7.64 -13.70 -19.98
N PHE A 154 7.88 -14.82 -20.67
CA PHE A 154 7.49 -16.14 -20.21
C PHE A 154 8.14 -16.52 -18.88
N GLU A 155 9.41 -16.15 -18.66
CA GLU A 155 10.16 -16.51 -17.46
C GLU A 155 9.63 -15.79 -16.22
N THR A 156 9.37 -14.49 -16.34
CA THR A 156 8.80 -13.66 -15.28
C THR A 156 7.40 -14.14 -14.92
N ARG A 157 6.54 -14.39 -15.91
CA ARG A 157 5.21 -14.97 -15.67
C ARG A 157 5.31 -16.32 -14.97
N THR A 158 6.19 -17.21 -15.44
CA THR A 158 6.42 -18.52 -14.82
C THR A 158 6.84 -18.40 -13.36
N THR A 159 7.66 -17.39 -13.03
CA THR A 159 8.09 -17.11 -11.66
C THR A 159 6.91 -16.67 -10.78
N ILE A 160 6.02 -15.82 -11.30
CA ILE A 160 4.79 -15.43 -10.60
C ILE A 160 3.88 -16.65 -10.37
N PHE A 161 3.70 -17.51 -11.38
CA PHE A 161 2.90 -18.73 -11.25
C PHE A 161 3.43 -19.67 -10.16
N ARG A 162 4.73 -19.98 -10.21
CA ARG A 162 5.38 -20.86 -9.24
C ARG A 162 5.32 -20.32 -7.82
N TYR A 163 5.22 -19.00 -7.67
CA TYR A 163 5.01 -18.36 -6.39
C TYR A 163 3.55 -18.49 -5.91
N ILE A 164 2.57 -18.15 -6.75
CA ILE A 164 1.15 -18.05 -6.38
C ILE A 164 0.48 -19.42 -6.23
N GLN A 165 0.71 -20.35 -7.16
CA GLN A 165 0.00 -21.63 -7.20
C GLN A 165 0.15 -22.45 -5.91
N PRO A 166 1.37 -22.79 -5.44
CA PRO A 166 1.53 -23.61 -4.24
C PRO A 166 1.10 -22.88 -2.98
N ARG A 167 1.25 -21.54 -2.92
CA ARG A 167 0.87 -20.75 -1.75
C ARG A 167 -0.63 -20.80 -1.48
N TYR A 168 -1.43 -20.79 -2.54
CA TYR A 168 -2.90 -20.73 -2.45
C TYR A 168 -3.62 -21.99 -2.93
N ASP A 169 -2.89 -23.04 -3.31
CA ASP A 169 -3.45 -24.29 -3.82
C ASP A 169 -4.35 -24.07 -5.07
N LEU A 170 -3.88 -23.16 -5.93
CA LEU A 170 -4.59 -22.74 -7.14
C LEU A 170 -4.17 -23.62 -8.32
N VAL A 171 -5.18 -24.07 -9.06
CA VAL A 171 -5.01 -24.78 -10.33
C VAL A 171 -5.45 -23.80 -11.41
N ILE A 172 -4.49 -23.20 -12.09
CA ILE A 172 -4.69 -22.16 -13.11
C ILE A 172 -3.74 -22.41 -14.28
N ASN A 173 -4.16 -22.12 -15.50
CA ASN A 173 -3.32 -22.23 -16.69
C ASN A 173 -2.72 -20.89 -17.08
N THR A 174 -3.48 -19.80 -16.90
CA THR A 174 -3.05 -18.42 -17.21
C THR A 174 -3.22 -17.48 -15.99
N LEU A 175 -2.45 -16.39 -15.93
CA LEU A 175 -2.63 -15.37 -14.88
C LEU A 175 -3.97 -14.64 -15.07
N ASP A 176 -4.45 -14.60 -16.31
CA ASP A 176 -5.68 -13.95 -16.69
C ASP A 176 -6.91 -14.55 -15.99
N GLU A 177 -6.86 -15.85 -15.67
CA GLU A 177 -7.88 -16.52 -14.87
C GLU A 177 -8.05 -15.92 -13.46
N LEU A 178 -7.03 -15.23 -12.94
CA LEU A 178 -7.02 -14.58 -11.64
C LEU A 178 -7.45 -13.11 -11.65
N TYR A 179 -7.60 -12.50 -12.84
CA TYR A 179 -8.00 -11.09 -12.96
C TYR A 179 -9.48 -10.83 -12.64
N GLN A 180 -10.28 -11.90 -12.58
CA GLN A 180 -11.67 -11.83 -12.18
C GLN A 180 -11.86 -12.52 -10.82
N PRO A 181 -12.48 -11.84 -9.84
CA PRO A 181 -12.73 -12.45 -8.54
C PRO A 181 -13.71 -13.61 -8.67
N LYS A 182 -13.40 -14.72 -8.01
CA LYS A 182 -14.26 -15.91 -7.93
C LYS A 182 -14.35 -16.34 -6.47
N GLY A 183 -15.56 -16.62 -5.97
CA GLY A 183 -15.75 -17.06 -4.59
C GLY A 183 -14.95 -18.32 -4.23
N SER A 184 -14.84 -19.27 -5.18
CA SER A 184 -14.01 -20.48 -5.00
C SER A 184 -12.52 -20.17 -4.87
N THR A 185 -12.02 -19.19 -5.62
CA THR A 185 -10.62 -18.72 -5.53
C THR A 185 -10.38 -18.01 -4.21
N GLN A 186 -11.29 -17.13 -3.78
CA GLN A 186 -11.20 -16.46 -2.49
C GLN A 186 -11.16 -17.47 -1.33
N LEU A 187 -11.98 -18.52 -1.36
CA LEU A 187 -11.96 -19.57 -0.34
C LEU A 187 -10.61 -20.30 -0.31
N LYS A 188 -10.09 -20.69 -1.47
CA LYS A 188 -8.76 -21.31 -1.59
C LYS A 188 -7.66 -20.39 -1.06
N MET A 189 -7.72 -19.10 -1.36
CA MET A 189 -6.78 -18.12 -0.83
C MET A 189 -6.85 -18.03 0.69
N MET A 190 -8.05 -17.98 1.28
CA MET A 190 -8.21 -17.98 2.73
C MET A 190 -7.64 -19.26 3.37
N VAL A 191 -7.86 -20.42 2.74
CA VAL A 191 -7.28 -21.70 3.19
C VAL A 191 -5.75 -21.67 3.09
N GLY A 192 -5.20 -21.20 1.97
CA GLY A 192 -3.75 -21.03 1.77
C GLY A 192 -3.15 -20.11 2.82
N LEU A 193 -3.74 -18.94 3.04
CA LEU A 193 -3.30 -18.00 4.07
C LEU A 193 -3.34 -18.62 5.47
N ARG A 194 -4.31 -19.48 5.80
CA ARG A 194 -4.34 -20.18 7.11
C ARG A 194 -3.17 -21.12 7.32
N ARG A 195 -2.53 -21.63 6.26
CA ARG A 195 -1.36 -22.51 6.38
C ARG A 195 -0.14 -21.73 6.88
N ASP A 196 -0.10 -20.41 6.69
CA ASP A 196 0.97 -19.56 7.21
C ASP A 196 0.93 -19.50 8.73
N LYS A 197 2.09 -19.68 9.39
CA LYS A 197 2.23 -19.60 10.86
C LYS A 197 1.69 -18.29 11.44
N MET A 198 1.72 -17.21 10.65
CA MET A 198 1.18 -15.92 11.03
C MET A 198 -0.34 -15.90 11.15
N ASN A 199 -1.04 -16.82 10.51
CA ASN A 199 -2.50 -16.90 10.50
C ASN A 199 -3.03 -18.08 11.33
N SER A 200 -2.27 -18.51 12.34
CA SER A 200 -2.81 -19.38 13.39
C SER A 200 -4.04 -18.75 14.04
N LEU A 201 -4.96 -19.59 14.51
CA LEU A 201 -6.22 -19.15 15.13
C LEU A 201 -6.00 -18.12 16.24
N LEU A 202 -5.02 -18.36 17.10
CA LEU A 202 -4.66 -17.43 18.18
C LEU A 202 -4.21 -16.08 17.63
N ARG A 203 -3.33 -16.04 16.61
CA ARG A 203 -2.87 -14.78 16.00
C ARG A 203 -4.01 -14.04 15.29
N MET A 204 -4.89 -14.75 14.61
CA MET A 204 -6.08 -14.15 14.00
C MET A 204 -6.99 -13.52 15.07
N PHE A 205 -7.27 -14.26 16.14
CA PHE A 205 -8.07 -13.75 17.26
C PHE A 205 -7.44 -12.52 17.91
N LEU A 206 -6.13 -12.58 18.19
CA LEU A 206 -5.39 -11.45 18.75
C LEU A 206 -5.48 -10.21 17.85
N ARG A 207 -5.40 -10.35 16.52
CA ARG A 207 -5.59 -9.21 15.59
C ARG A 207 -6.98 -8.61 15.65
N VAL A 208 -8.01 -9.43 15.82
CA VAL A 208 -9.40 -8.95 15.99
C VAL A 208 -9.50 -8.13 17.29
N VAL A 209 -8.90 -8.62 18.37
CA VAL A 209 -8.84 -7.90 19.65
C VAL A 209 -8.04 -6.60 19.52
N GLU A 210 -6.84 -6.64 18.93
CA GLU A 210 -6.01 -5.47 18.66
C GLU A 210 -6.77 -4.42 17.82
N TYR A 211 -7.51 -4.85 16.80
CA TYR A 211 -8.35 -3.98 16.00
C TYR A 211 -9.47 -3.35 16.81
N GLY A 212 -10.15 -4.12 17.67
CA GLY A 212 -11.18 -3.64 18.59
C GLY A 212 -10.64 -2.60 19.56
N ILE A 213 -9.47 -2.86 20.17
CA ILE A 213 -8.78 -1.91 21.06
C ILE A 213 -8.39 -0.65 20.29
N PHE A 214 -7.82 -0.78 19.09
CA PHE A 214 -7.48 0.37 18.24
C PHE A 214 -8.72 1.21 17.91
N ARG A 215 -9.81 0.57 17.50
CA ARG A 215 -11.10 1.22 17.22
C ARG A 215 -11.60 1.98 18.45
N PHE A 216 -11.60 1.33 19.62
CA PHE A 216 -12.01 1.94 20.88
C PHE A 216 -11.17 3.19 21.19
N ILE A 217 -9.85 3.07 21.21
CA ILE A 217 -8.93 4.20 21.48
C ILE A 217 -9.11 5.31 20.43
N SER A 218 -9.17 4.95 19.15
CA SER A 218 -9.31 5.92 18.06
C SER A 218 -10.61 6.71 18.12
N ASN A 219 -11.69 6.18 18.69
CA ASN A 219 -12.91 6.96 18.92
C ASN A 219 -12.68 8.12 19.90
N PHE A 220 -11.73 8.00 20.82
CA PHE A 220 -11.36 9.07 21.75
C PHE A 220 -10.23 9.95 21.23
N THR A 221 -9.40 9.46 20.31
CA THR A 221 -8.15 10.11 19.92
C THR A 221 -7.97 10.31 18.41
N LYS A 222 -9.03 10.22 17.58
CA LYS A 222 -8.96 10.47 16.14
C LYS A 222 -8.46 11.90 15.88
N LYS A 223 -7.15 12.02 15.68
CA LYS A 223 -6.44 13.26 15.39
C LYS A 223 -5.85 13.13 14.01
N VAL A 224 -6.31 13.98 13.09
CA VAL A 224 -5.54 14.26 11.89
C VAL A 224 -4.45 15.22 12.32
N ILE A 225 -3.21 14.82 12.08
CA ILE A 225 -2.06 15.68 12.31
C ILE A 225 -1.87 16.48 11.03
N VAL A 226 -2.01 17.79 11.12
CA VAL A 226 -1.78 18.72 10.02
C VAL A 226 -0.49 19.47 10.29
N LYS A 227 0.48 19.31 9.40
CA LYS A 227 1.73 20.07 9.42
C LYS A 227 1.75 20.99 8.23
N THR A 228 1.83 22.30 8.47
CA THR A 228 1.86 23.31 7.41
C THR A 228 3.22 23.97 7.37
N HIS A 229 3.78 24.08 6.17
CA HIS A 229 4.96 24.88 5.89
C HIS A 229 4.53 26.33 5.65
N LYS A 230 4.89 27.22 6.58
CA LYS A 230 4.99 28.65 6.27
C LYS A 230 6.46 29.00 6.13
N PRO A 231 6.87 29.79 5.12
CA PRO A 231 8.25 30.27 5.06
C PRO A 231 8.58 30.99 6.38
N GLY A 232 9.49 30.39 7.15
CA GLY A 232 9.96 30.91 8.44
C GLY A 232 9.41 30.26 9.72
N ASN A 233 8.44 29.34 9.69
CA ASN A 233 8.01 28.58 10.89
C ASN A 233 7.21 27.31 10.55
N ILE A 234 7.54 26.18 11.19
CA ILE A 234 6.73 24.94 11.16
C ILE A 234 5.68 25.02 12.26
N SER A 235 4.41 25.07 11.90
CA SER A 235 3.31 24.96 12.87
C SER A 235 2.69 23.57 12.82
N THR A 236 2.58 22.91 13.98
CA THR A 236 1.91 21.60 14.11
C THR A 236 0.52 21.82 14.68
N GLY A 237 -0.51 21.56 13.88
CA GLY A 237 -1.90 21.61 14.30
C GLY A 237 -2.48 20.20 14.44
N THR A 238 -3.28 19.97 15.48
CA THR A 238 -4.15 18.78 15.56
C THR A 238 -5.60 19.23 15.43
N THR A 239 -6.25 18.78 14.35
CA THR A 239 -7.66 19.12 14.11
C THR A 239 -8.53 17.91 14.45
N PRO A 240 -9.48 18.02 15.38
CA PRO A 240 -10.46 16.96 15.61
C PRO A 240 -11.42 16.88 14.41
N ILE A 241 -11.60 15.69 13.85
CA ILE A 241 -12.61 15.48 12.79
C ILE A 241 -14.00 15.46 13.43
N LYS A 242 -14.88 16.39 13.04
CA LYS A 242 -16.34 16.18 13.15
C LYS A 242 -16.76 15.22 12.04
N ASN A 243 -17.35 14.09 12.41
CA ASN A 243 -17.84 13.07 11.46
C ASN A 243 -18.74 13.72 10.38
N ARG A 244 -18.24 13.78 9.15
CA ARG A 244 -19.11 13.79 7.96
C ARG A 244 -19.30 12.34 7.55
N ASN A 245 -20.55 11.91 7.52
CA ASN A 245 -20.96 10.56 7.14
C ASN A 245 -20.23 10.07 5.89
N THR A 246 -19.27 9.16 6.07
CA THR A 246 -18.81 8.25 5.02
C THR A 246 -19.87 7.16 4.87
N ALA A 247 -20.92 7.47 4.12
CA ALA A 247 -21.66 6.44 3.42
C ALA A 247 -20.70 5.78 2.41
N GLY A 248 -20.49 4.47 2.51
CA GLY A 248 -20.05 3.67 1.36
C GLY A 248 -18.61 3.15 1.31
N GLN A 249 -17.82 3.13 2.40
CA GLN A 249 -16.75 2.13 2.50
C GLN A 249 -17.11 1.14 3.60
N ALA A 250 -17.82 0.10 3.18
CA ALA A 250 -18.03 -1.07 3.99
C ALA A 250 -16.65 -1.55 4.50
N VAL A 251 -16.56 -1.72 5.80
CA VAL A 251 -15.58 -2.63 6.39
C VAL A 251 -15.97 -4.00 5.86
N LEU A 252 -15.29 -4.44 4.80
CA LEU A 252 -15.29 -5.80 4.27
C LEU A 252 -13.84 -6.20 4.02
#